data_AF-A0A7S0JKY4-F1
#
_entry.id   AF-A0A7S0JKY4-F1
#
_cell.length_a   1.000
_cell.length_b   1.000
_cell.length_c   1.000
_cell.angle_alpha   90.00
_cell.angle_beta   90.00
_cell.angle_gamma   90.00
#
_symmetry.space_group_name_H-M   'P 1'
#
loop_
_entity.id
_entity.type
_entity.pdbx_description
1 polymer ?
#
loop_
_entity_poly.entity_id
_entity_poly.type
_entity_poly.pdbx_seq_one_letter_code
_entity_poly.pdbx_strand_id
1 'polypeptide(L)'
;LVRRMGGLVHKNPTPFTTHLVDADQQPGQEIKLALAKAADAELPYVIVTADWLLACEAKVARVELEPRFIRRVPREMLEELRLRMDDWGDRYLELADAASLADAAVWVALRRAGVDGKALGAVGPHVARWWRFIGAAPAMLSVAQDFFGASKDAGSMEIPLPGAKQGEVVTRFAPEPSGQLHIGHVKACMLSAYFAESYAGKMLLRFDDTNPSKEKGEYEDAILKDLRALQITPHKVSHTSDHFAELLTVATSMLEKGLAFIDPSPQEEQGALRMKRLPSPHRGASVEENLRLWAEMQAASEEGLKCCMRAKIDPGSDNGSLRDPTIYRCNLIPHNQTKDKYKVYPTYDLVCPIVDAWEGVTHALRDRQYSDRDAQYEWFQKALQLREVHLWGFSRINFVRTLLSKRKLQWLTKPSIA
;
A
#
# COMPACT_ATOMS: atom_id res chain seq x y z
N LEU A 1 15.31 -10.05 -26.56
CA LEU A 1 15.19 -11.36 -25.89
C LEU A 1 14.25 -12.35 -26.60
N VAL A 2 13.19 -11.89 -27.29
CA VAL A 2 12.19 -12.76 -27.97
C VAL A 2 12.65 -13.32 -29.34
N ARG A 3 13.95 -13.32 -29.66
CA ARG A 3 14.46 -13.77 -30.98
C ARG A 3 15.62 -14.78 -30.94
N ARG A 4 15.92 -15.38 -29.77
CA ARG A 4 17.16 -16.14 -29.58
C ARG A 4 17.04 -17.56 -29.00
N MET A 5 15.86 -18.17 -28.98
CA MET A 5 15.69 -19.54 -28.47
C MET A 5 15.12 -20.52 -29.52
N GLY A 6 15.62 -20.41 -30.76
CA GLY A 6 15.38 -21.42 -31.79
C GLY A 6 16.66 -22.21 -32.04
N GLY A 7 16.73 -23.44 -31.52
CA GLY A 7 17.67 -24.47 -31.98
C GLY A 7 18.60 -25.03 -30.89
N LEU A 8 18.41 -26.30 -30.52
CA LEU A 8 19.42 -27.37 -30.66
C LEU A 8 18.88 -28.72 -30.14
N VAL A 9 19.30 -29.77 -30.83
CA VAL A 9 18.73 -31.12 -30.95
C VAL A 9 19.69 -32.17 -30.36
N HIS A 10 19.11 -33.22 -29.75
CA HIS A 10 19.57 -34.62 -29.49
C HIS A 10 20.96 -34.97 -28.92
N LYS A 11 20.96 -35.96 -27.98
CA LYS A 11 21.58 -37.31 -28.16
C LYS A 11 21.14 -38.31 -27.05
N ASN A 12 20.73 -39.51 -27.46
CA ASN A 12 20.48 -40.76 -26.70
C ASN A 12 21.79 -41.62 -26.68
N PRO A 13 22.01 -42.71 -25.85
CA PRO A 13 21.14 -43.92 -25.80
C PRO A 13 21.09 -44.81 -24.49
N THR A 14 19.90 -45.43 -24.22
CA THR A 14 19.49 -46.80 -23.69
C THR A 14 20.36 -47.72 -22.79
N PRO A 15 19.84 -48.84 -22.20
CA PRO A 15 18.45 -49.27 -21.86
C PRO A 15 18.30 -49.89 -20.44
N PHE A 16 17.08 -49.98 -19.87
CA PHE A 16 16.70 -51.13 -19.02
C PHE A 16 15.22 -51.50 -19.21
N THR A 17 15.02 -52.81 -19.14
CA THR A 17 13.93 -53.62 -19.70
C THR A 17 12.66 -53.58 -18.85
N THR A 18 11.52 -53.43 -19.51
CA THR A 18 10.17 -53.55 -18.93
C THR A 18 9.82 -55.03 -18.72
N HIS A 19 9.43 -55.41 -17.50
CA HIS A 19 8.61 -56.60 -17.28
C HIS A 19 7.17 -56.14 -17.02
N LEU A 20 6.30 -56.37 -18.00
CA LEU A 20 4.86 -56.34 -17.82
C LEU A 20 4.46 -57.63 -17.08
N VAL A 21 3.67 -57.50 -16.01
CA VAL A 21 2.93 -58.62 -15.42
C VAL A 21 1.44 -58.30 -15.57
N ASP A 22 0.72 -59.30 -16.05
CA ASP A 22 -0.70 -59.31 -16.40
C ASP A 22 -1.64 -58.88 -15.28
N ALA A 23 -2.73 -58.25 -15.69
CA ALA A 23 -3.83 -57.78 -14.87
C ALA A 23 -4.73 -58.96 -14.45
N ASP A 24 -4.86 -59.24 -13.14
CA ASP A 24 -6.13 -59.72 -12.51
C ASP A 24 -6.04 -60.11 -11.00
N GLN A 25 -5.12 -59.58 -10.19
CA GLN A 25 -5.14 -59.83 -8.73
C GLN A 25 -5.02 -58.57 -7.86
N GLN A 26 -5.61 -58.64 -6.66
CA GLN A 26 -6.03 -57.51 -5.84
C GLN A 26 -4.90 -56.52 -5.46
N PRO A 27 -5.15 -55.19 -5.44
CA PRO A 27 -4.11 -54.14 -5.36
C PRO A 27 -3.32 -54.06 -4.04
N GLY A 28 -3.77 -54.74 -2.98
CA GLY A 28 -3.21 -54.60 -1.63
C GLY A 28 -1.99 -55.49 -1.33
N GLN A 29 -1.86 -56.63 -2.02
CA GLN A 29 -0.72 -57.54 -1.81
C GLN A 29 0.49 -57.16 -2.66
N GLU A 30 0.30 -56.52 -3.81
CA GLU A 30 1.39 -56.10 -4.71
C GLU A 30 2.24 -54.97 -4.12
N ILE A 31 1.63 -54.01 -3.42
CA ILE A 31 2.35 -52.93 -2.73
C ILE A 31 3.19 -53.50 -1.58
N LYS A 32 2.65 -54.48 -0.83
CA LYS A 32 3.41 -55.17 0.23
C LYS A 32 4.55 -56.01 -0.33
N LEU A 33 4.37 -56.70 -1.46
CA LEU A 33 5.40 -57.52 -2.09
C LEU A 33 6.47 -56.67 -2.78
N ALA A 34 6.11 -55.52 -3.36
CA ALA A 34 7.03 -54.55 -3.95
C ALA A 34 7.85 -53.83 -2.88
N LEU A 35 7.25 -53.45 -1.75
CA LEU A 35 7.95 -52.87 -0.60
C LEU A 35 8.83 -53.92 0.11
N ALA A 36 8.39 -55.18 0.21
CA ALA A 36 9.21 -56.26 0.77
C ALA A 36 10.42 -56.59 -0.11
N LYS A 37 10.26 -56.61 -1.44
CA LYS A 37 11.38 -56.80 -2.38
C LYS A 37 12.33 -55.58 -2.45
N ALA A 38 11.82 -54.36 -2.27
CA ALA A 38 12.64 -53.16 -2.19
C ALA A 38 13.44 -53.08 -0.87
N ALA A 39 12.89 -53.61 0.22
CA ALA A 39 13.56 -53.71 1.51
C ALA A 39 14.67 -54.78 1.52
N ASP A 40 14.50 -55.90 0.80
CA ASP A 40 15.52 -56.96 0.66
C ASP A 40 16.68 -56.59 -0.30
N ALA A 41 16.54 -55.53 -1.10
CA ALA A 41 17.50 -55.19 -2.18
C ALA A 41 18.41 -53.99 -1.87
N GLU A 42 18.33 -53.36 -0.69
CA GLU A 42 19.08 -52.14 -0.31
C GLU A 42 19.14 -51.06 -1.42
N LEU A 43 18.06 -50.90 -2.20
CA LEU A 43 18.06 -49.91 -3.29
C LEU A 43 17.74 -48.51 -2.74
N PRO A 44 18.55 -47.46 -3.03
CA PRO A 44 18.57 -46.26 -2.21
C PRO A 44 17.54 -45.18 -2.59
N TYR A 45 16.60 -45.44 -3.52
CA TYR A 45 15.64 -44.43 -3.95
C TYR A 45 14.48 -45.02 -4.78
N VAL A 46 13.30 -44.41 -4.65
CA VAL A 46 12.18 -44.52 -5.60
C VAL A 46 12.17 -43.26 -6.44
N ILE A 47 12.40 -43.38 -7.76
CA ILE A 47 12.33 -42.24 -8.69
C ILE A 47 10.85 -41.99 -9.01
N VAL A 48 10.34 -40.82 -8.62
CA VAL A 48 9.02 -40.35 -9.04
C VAL A 48 9.15 -39.78 -10.45
N THR A 49 8.67 -40.51 -11.46
CA THR A 49 8.66 -40.07 -12.86
C THR A 49 7.34 -39.36 -13.22
N ALA A 50 7.34 -38.59 -14.32
CA ALA A 50 6.17 -37.87 -14.80
C ALA A 50 4.95 -38.78 -15.07
N ASP A 51 5.20 -40.03 -15.49
CA ASP A 51 4.16 -41.03 -15.73
C ASP A 51 3.49 -41.51 -14.43
N TRP A 52 4.22 -41.52 -13.30
CA TRP A 52 3.69 -41.86 -11.99
C TRP A 52 2.72 -40.79 -11.47
N LEU A 53 3.05 -39.51 -11.70
CA LEU A 53 2.19 -38.36 -11.37
C LEU A 53 0.89 -38.35 -12.20
N LEU A 54 0.97 -38.66 -13.49
CA LEU A 54 -0.19 -38.78 -14.38
C LEU A 54 -1.10 -39.96 -13.98
N ALA A 55 -0.52 -41.08 -13.54
CA ALA A 55 -1.29 -42.23 -13.04
C ALA A 55 -1.99 -41.94 -11.70
N CYS A 56 -1.41 -41.08 -10.84
CA CYS A 56 -2.07 -40.59 -9.64
C CYS A 56 -3.23 -39.65 -9.98
N GLU A 57 -3.06 -38.75 -10.95
CA GLU A 57 -4.10 -37.82 -11.41
C GLU A 57 -5.37 -38.55 -11.90
N ALA A 58 -5.20 -39.66 -12.63
CA ALA A 58 -6.32 -40.50 -13.11
C ALA A 58 -7.04 -41.29 -12.00
N LYS A 59 -6.40 -41.54 -10.85
CA LYS A 59 -6.96 -42.30 -9.72
C LYS A 59 -7.49 -41.43 -8.57
N VAL A 60 -7.04 -40.19 -8.43
CA VAL A 60 -7.48 -39.25 -7.37
C VAL A 60 -8.95 -38.86 -7.53
N ALA A 61 -9.56 -39.05 -8.71
CA ALA A 61 -10.98 -38.77 -8.96
C ALA A 61 -11.99 -39.63 -8.15
N ARG A 62 -11.57 -40.59 -7.31
CA ARG A 62 -12.52 -41.51 -6.63
C ARG A 62 -12.17 -41.97 -5.20
N VAL A 63 -11.36 -41.26 -4.42
CA VAL A 63 -10.99 -41.75 -3.07
C VAL A 63 -11.43 -40.79 -1.96
N GLU A 64 -12.57 -41.07 -1.33
CA GLU A 64 -12.89 -40.59 0.02
C GLU A 64 -11.89 -41.22 1.01
N LEU A 65 -11.23 -40.40 1.83
CA LEU A 65 -10.16 -40.84 2.74
C LEU A 65 -10.55 -40.68 4.21
N GLU A 66 -10.61 -41.80 4.93
CA GLU A 66 -10.81 -41.85 6.38
C GLU A 66 -9.61 -41.34 7.20
N PRO A 67 -9.83 -40.83 8.44
CA PRO A 67 -8.88 -39.97 9.15
C PRO A 67 -8.10 -40.68 10.28
N ARG A 68 -7.32 -41.73 9.99
CA ARG A 68 -6.53 -42.42 11.04
C ARG A 68 -5.11 -42.80 10.64
N PHE A 69 -4.22 -41.86 10.36
CA PHE A 69 -2.76 -42.07 10.51
C PHE A 69 -2.01 -40.74 10.49
N ILE A 70 -1.81 -40.07 11.63
CA ILE A 70 -0.79 -39.01 11.75
C ILE A 70 -0.14 -39.05 13.13
N ARG A 71 1.15 -39.43 13.17
CA ARG A 71 2.08 -39.11 14.25
C ARG A 71 3.38 -38.57 13.62
N ARG A 72 3.75 -37.34 14.01
CA ARG A 72 5.01 -36.59 13.85
C ARG A 72 5.76 -36.70 12.51
N VAL A 73 6.07 -35.54 11.91
CA VAL A 73 6.97 -35.44 10.75
C VAL A 73 8.40 -35.85 11.15
N PRO A 74 9.03 -36.83 10.48
CA PRO A 74 10.41 -37.23 10.72
C PRO A 74 11.41 -36.08 10.45
N ARG A 75 12.52 -36.03 11.19
CA ARG A 75 13.53 -34.96 11.03
C ARG A 75 14.21 -35.02 9.66
N GLU A 76 14.36 -36.21 9.12
CA GLU A 76 14.99 -36.48 7.83
C GLU A 76 14.20 -35.82 6.69
N MET A 77 12.86 -35.84 6.76
CA MET A 77 11.99 -35.17 5.79
C MET A 77 12.13 -33.64 5.83
N LEU A 78 12.36 -33.07 7.01
CA LEU A 78 12.59 -31.63 7.17
C LEU A 78 13.98 -31.21 6.63
N GLU A 79 14.99 -32.05 6.79
CA GLU A 79 16.32 -31.84 6.21
C GLU A 79 16.33 -31.98 4.69
N GLU A 80 15.62 -32.96 4.14
CA GLU A 80 15.47 -33.13 2.69
C GLU A 80 14.75 -31.92 2.05
N LEU A 81 13.70 -31.43 2.70
CA LEU A 81 13.00 -30.20 2.31
C LEU A 81 13.94 -28.99 2.30
N ARG A 82 14.76 -28.83 3.35
CA ARG A 82 15.76 -27.77 3.40
C ARG A 82 16.76 -27.88 2.25
N LEU A 83 17.32 -29.06 2.00
CA LEU A 83 18.31 -29.28 0.94
C LEU A 83 17.72 -29.00 -0.45
N ARG A 84 16.50 -29.49 -0.72
CA ARG A 84 15.79 -29.22 -1.98
C ARG A 84 15.52 -27.73 -2.18
N MET A 85 15.32 -26.99 -1.10
CA MET A 85 15.04 -25.57 -1.13
C MET A 85 16.27 -24.68 -1.19
N ASP A 86 17.38 -25.11 -0.59
CA ASP A 86 18.68 -24.47 -0.77
C ASP A 86 19.12 -24.65 -2.25
N ASP A 87 18.93 -25.86 -2.81
CA ASP A 87 19.12 -26.15 -4.23
C ASP A 87 18.17 -25.36 -5.17
N TRP A 88 16.91 -25.15 -4.74
CA TRP A 88 15.95 -24.28 -5.44
C TRP A 88 16.38 -22.81 -5.42
N GLY A 89 16.94 -22.34 -4.30
CA GLY A 89 17.51 -21.01 -4.16
C GLY A 89 18.67 -20.76 -5.13
N ASP A 90 19.50 -21.77 -5.35
CA ASP A 90 20.68 -21.67 -6.22
C ASP A 90 20.36 -21.82 -7.72
N ARG A 91 19.34 -22.61 -8.09
CA ARG A 91 19.01 -22.89 -9.51
C ARG A 91 17.93 -22.00 -10.13
N TYR A 92 17.07 -21.36 -9.33
CA TYR A 92 15.82 -20.75 -9.83
C TYR A 92 15.63 -19.26 -9.51
N LEU A 93 16.72 -18.54 -9.23
CA LEU A 93 16.72 -17.07 -9.12
C LEU A 93 16.32 -16.33 -10.43
N GLU A 94 16.08 -17.05 -11.54
CA GLU A 94 15.73 -16.48 -12.85
C GLU A 94 14.31 -16.81 -13.38
N LEU A 95 13.52 -17.66 -12.72
CA LEU A 95 12.16 -18.06 -13.19
C LEU A 95 11.15 -18.09 -12.04
N ALA A 96 10.73 -16.91 -11.60
CA ALA A 96 9.57 -16.76 -10.72
C ALA A 96 8.32 -16.65 -11.58
N ASP A 97 7.48 -17.69 -11.63
CA ASP A 97 6.01 -17.60 -11.81
C ASP A 97 5.37 -19.00 -11.97
N ALA A 98 5.32 -19.79 -10.89
CA ALA A 98 4.21 -20.70 -10.54
C ALA A 98 4.60 -21.65 -9.40
N ALA A 99 3.67 -21.85 -8.45
CA ALA A 99 3.70 -23.00 -7.55
C ALA A 99 3.47 -24.28 -8.34
N SER A 100 4.31 -25.31 -8.17
CA SER A 100 4.07 -26.60 -8.81
C SER A 100 3.06 -27.44 -8.03
N LEU A 101 2.48 -28.46 -8.68
CA LEU A 101 1.65 -29.46 -8.00
C LEU A 101 2.42 -30.21 -6.89
N ALA A 102 3.73 -30.41 -7.08
CA ALA A 102 4.58 -31.00 -6.06
C ALA A 102 4.70 -30.09 -4.83
N ASP A 103 4.83 -28.78 -5.02
CA ASP A 103 4.86 -27.81 -3.92
C ASP A 103 3.54 -27.80 -3.15
N ALA A 104 2.41 -27.81 -3.86
CA ALA A 104 1.09 -27.90 -3.26
C ALA A 104 0.92 -29.19 -2.43
N ALA A 105 1.33 -30.33 -2.97
CA ALA A 105 1.24 -31.63 -2.28
C ALA A 105 2.09 -31.67 -1.00
N VAL A 106 3.33 -31.16 -1.06
CA VAL A 106 4.21 -31.11 0.12
C VAL A 106 3.66 -30.14 1.17
N TRP A 107 3.13 -28.99 0.75
CA TRP A 107 2.52 -28.01 1.65
C TRP A 107 1.30 -28.59 2.39
N VAL A 108 0.41 -29.29 1.67
CA VAL A 108 -0.76 -29.98 2.26
C VAL A 108 -0.32 -31.07 3.23
N ALA A 109 0.67 -31.89 2.86
CA ALA A 109 1.17 -32.97 3.70
C ALA A 109 1.74 -32.46 5.03
N LEU A 110 2.58 -31.41 4.98
CA LEU A 110 3.15 -30.76 6.16
C LEU A 110 2.07 -30.16 7.06
N ARG A 111 1.09 -29.45 6.47
CA ARG A 111 -0.01 -28.84 7.22
C ARG A 111 -0.89 -29.89 7.90
N ARG A 112 -1.19 -30.98 7.20
CA ARG A 112 -1.94 -32.12 7.76
C ARG A 112 -1.19 -32.78 8.90
N ALA A 113 0.14 -32.80 8.84
CA ALA A 113 0.99 -33.31 9.89
C ALA A 113 1.16 -32.36 11.10
N GLY A 114 0.47 -31.21 11.10
CA GLY A 114 0.49 -30.24 12.20
C GLY A 114 1.76 -29.37 12.23
N VAL A 115 2.51 -29.30 11.13
CA VAL A 115 3.65 -28.40 11.01
C VAL A 115 3.14 -26.99 10.69
N ASP A 116 3.50 -26.03 11.53
CA ASP A 116 3.16 -24.63 11.34
C ASP A 116 4.32 -23.83 10.72
N GLY A 117 4.03 -22.60 10.29
CA GLY A 117 5.04 -21.71 9.70
C GLY A 117 6.16 -21.31 10.67
N LYS A 118 5.95 -21.46 11.98
CA LYS A 118 6.94 -21.13 13.01
C LYS A 118 7.98 -22.25 13.15
N ALA A 119 7.55 -23.51 13.12
CA ALA A 119 8.41 -24.68 13.11
C ALA A 119 9.32 -24.69 11.86
N LEU A 120 8.78 -24.34 10.69
CA LEU A 120 9.55 -24.21 9.45
C LEU A 120 10.50 -23.02 9.46
N GLY A 121 10.14 -21.94 10.17
CA GLY A 121 11.02 -20.80 10.43
C GLY A 121 12.33 -21.17 11.12
N ALA A 122 12.32 -22.18 11.99
CA ALA A 122 13.51 -22.68 12.67
C ALA A 122 14.41 -23.55 11.76
N VAL A 123 13.86 -24.08 10.66
CA VAL A 123 14.61 -24.89 9.67
C VAL A 123 15.43 -23.98 8.75
N GLY A 124 14.86 -22.83 8.33
CA GLY A 124 15.58 -21.84 7.55
C GLY A 124 14.68 -20.78 6.90
N PRO A 125 15.23 -19.61 6.55
CA PRO A 125 14.46 -18.49 5.99
C PRO A 125 13.90 -18.78 4.58
N HIS A 126 14.54 -19.67 3.83
CA HIS A 126 14.05 -20.11 2.52
C HIS A 126 12.78 -20.95 2.69
N VAL A 127 12.81 -21.97 3.56
CA VAL A 127 11.67 -22.85 3.88
C VAL A 127 10.45 -22.06 4.36
N ALA A 128 10.69 -21.09 5.24
CA ALA A 128 9.64 -20.20 5.69
C ALA A 128 9.04 -19.30 4.59
N ARG A 129 9.84 -18.91 3.59
CA ARG A 129 9.35 -18.12 2.44
C ARG A 129 8.52 -18.97 1.49
N TRP A 130 8.98 -20.16 1.12
CA TRP A 130 8.19 -21.10 0.30
C TRP A 130 6.86 -21.44 0.95
N TRP A 131 6.86 -21.77 2.25
CA TRP A 131 5.63 -22.08 2.98
C TRP A 131 4.57 -20.97 2.86
N ARG A 132 5.01 -19.71 2.99
CA ARG A 132 4.16 -18.54 2.83
C ARG A 132 3.75 -18.31 1.38
N PHE A 133 4.68 -18.48 0.44
CA PHE A 133 4.44 -18.30 -0.98
C PHE A 133 3.38 -19.29 -1.51
N ILE A 134 3.54 -20.58 -1.21
CA ILE A 134 2.58 -21.62 -1.60
C ILE A 134 1.24 -21.41 -0.89
N GLY A 135 1.25 -21.14 0.42
CA GLY A 135 0.01 -20.91 1.18
C GLY A 135 -0.76 -19.64 0.77
N ALA A 136 -0.10 -18.67 0.14
CA ALA A 136 -0.72 -17.45 -0.36
C ALA A 136 -1.29 -17.59 -1.78
N ALA A 137 -1.03 -18.70 -2.48
CA ALA A 137 -1.58 -18.93 -3.80
C ALA A 137 -3.12 -19.10 -3.72
N PRO A 138 -3.92 -18.46 -4.59
CA PRO A 138 -5.39 -18.51 -4.51
C PRO A 138 -5.98 -19.93 -4.46
N ALA A 139 -5.44 -20.85 -5.27
CA ALA A 139 -5.85 -22.26 -5.25
C ALA A 139 -5.56 -22.94 -3.91
N MET A 140 -4.43 -22.61 -3.29
CA MET A 140 -4.03 -23.15 -2.00
C MET A 140 -4.82 -22.54 -0.85
N LEU A 141 -5.29 -21.30 -0.97
CA LEU A 141 -6.22 -20.70 0.00
C LEU A 141 -7.58 -21.43 0.02
N SER A 142 -8.10 -21.83 -1.15
CA SER A 142 -9.30 -22.68 -1.22
C SER A 142 -9.04 -24.05 -0.58
N VAL A 143 -7.96 -24.73 -0.99
CA VAL A 143 -7.57 -26.03 -0.40
C VAL A 143 -7.35 -25.90 1.11
N ALA A 144 -6.76 -24.81 1.57
CA ALA A 144 -6.53 -24.52 2.98
C ALA A 144 -7.85 -24.41 3.75
N GLN A 145 -8.84 -23.73 3.18
CA GLN A 145 -10.17 -23.55 3.75
C GLN A 145 -10.96 -24.87 3.75
N ASP A 146 -10.95 -25.59 2.62
CA ASP A 146 -11.77 -26.78 2.39
C ASP A 146 -11.27 -27.99 3.20
N PHE A 147 -9.95 -28.19 3.31
CA PHE A 147 -9.37 -29.37 3.96
C PHE A 147 -8.98 -29.17 5.42
N PHE A 148 -8.74 -27.92 5.86
CA PHE A 148 -8.23 -27.64 7.20
C PHE A 148 -9.09 -26.63 7.98
N GLY A 149 -10.16 -26.10 7.38
CA GLY A 149 -10.96 -25.03 7.95
C GLY A 149 -10.23 -23.68 7.95
N ALA A 150 -10.96 -22.63 8.37
CA ALA A 150 -10.42 -21.29 8.49
C ALA A 150 -9.15 -21.29 9.36
N SER A 151 -8.02 -20.96 8.72
CA SER A 151 -6.72 -20.87 9.38
C SER A 151 -6.75 -19.83 10.49
N LYS A 152 -6.38 -20.20 11.73
CA LYS A 152 -6.03 -19.21 12.77
C LYS A 152 -4.78 -18.38 12.40
N ASP A 153 -3.99 -18.83 11.42
CA ASP A 153 -2.79 -18.15 10.93
C ASP A 153 -3.03 -17.28 9.70
N ALA A 154 -4.24 -17.31 9.11
CA ALA A 154 -4.65 -16.26 8.20
C ALA A 154 -5.10 -15.10 9.08
N GLY A 155 -4.18 -14.19 9.41
CA GLY A 155 -4.61 -12.89 9.93
C GLY A 155 -5.71 -12.37 9.03
N SER A 156 -6.87 -12.02 9.62
CA SER A 156 -8.00 -11.44 8.90
C SER A 156 -7.48 -10.43 7.87
N MET A 157 -7.60 -10.74 6.57
CA MET A 157 -7.23 -9.78 5.52
C MET A 157 -8.19 -8.59 5.48
N GLU A 158 -9.33 -8.71 6.17
CA GLU A 158 -10.25 -7.61 6.40
C GLU A 158 -9.77 -6.81 7.61
N ILE A 159 -9.17 -5.64 7.32
CA ILE A 159 -8.94 -4.61 8.33
C ILE A 159 -10.12 -3.64 8.21
N PRO A 160 -11.17 -3.77 9.04
CA PRO A 160 -12.36 -2.96 8.89
C PRO A 160 -12.04 -1.48 9.13
N LEU A 161 -12.63 -0.61 8.31
CA LEU A 161 -12.58 0.82 8.53
C LEU A 161 -13.46 1.20 9.74
N PRO A 162 -12.95 1.98 10.72
CA PRO A 162 -13.73 2.37 11.90
C PRO A 162 -15.00 3.13 11.52
N GLY A 163 -16.16 2.67 12.00
CA GLY A 163 -17.44 3.34 11.74
C GLY A 163 -17.93 3.25 10.29
N ALA A 164 -17.26 2.49 9.42
CA ALA A 164 -17.67 2.31 8.04
C ALA A 164 -18.98 1.52 7.93
N LYS A 165 -19.86 1.99 7.03
CA LYS A 165 -21.10 1.32 6.65
C LYS A 165 -21.08 1.03 5.15
N GLN A 166 -21.62 -0.13 4.78
CA GLN A 166 -21.77 -0.54 3.39
C GLN A 166 -22.59 0.49 2.60
N GLY A 167 -22.12 0.86 1.41
CA GLY A 167 -22.72 1.88 0.54
C GLY A 167 -22.42 3.33 0.92
N GLU A 168 -21.89 3.60 2.11
CA GLU A 168 -21.68 4.97 2.62
C GLU A 168 -20.21 5.40 2.60
N VAL A 169 -19.26 4.48 2.42
CA VAL A 169 -17.83 4.81 2.45
C VAL A 169 -17.46 5.69 1.27
N VAL A 170 -16.89 6.85 1.57
CA VAL A 170 -16.21 7.72 0.61
C VAL A 170 -14.74 7.84 0.99
N THR A 171 -13.86 7.42 0.09
CA THR A 171 -12.40 7.61 0.16
C THR A 171 -11.96 8.61 -0.90
N ARG A 172 -10.68 9.03 -0.86
CA ARG A 172 -10.09 9.85 -1.91
C ARG A 172 -8.60 9.59 -2.08
N PHE A 173 -8.16 9.66 -3.33
CA PHE A 173 -6.76 9.83 -3.70
C PHE A 173 -6.53 11.30 -4.04
N ALA A 174 -5.66 11.96 -3.28
CA ALA A 174 -5.42 13.40 -3.38
C ALA A 174 -3.96 13.75 -3.75
N PRO A 175 -3.51 13.52 -4.99
CA PRO A 175 -2.15 13.85 -5.41
C PRO A 175 -1.96 15.35 -5.69
N GLU A 176 -0.81 15.91 -5.31
CA GLU A 176 -0.35 17.21 -5.80
C GLU A 176 0.14 17.04 -7.26
N PRO A 177 -0.37 17.82 -8.24
CA PRO A 177 0.01 17.69 -9.65
C PRO A 177 1.37 18.37 -9.95
N SER A 178 2.40 18.00 -9.18
CA SER A 178 3.76 18.57 -9.25
C SER A 178 4.79 17.63 -9.89
N GLY A 179 4.34 16.51 -10.46
CA GLY A 179 5.19 15.46 -11.06
C GLY A 179 4.49 14.11 -11.17
N GLN A 180 5.10 13.18 -11.91
CA GLN A 180 4.56 11.85 -12.18
C GLN A 180 4.34 11.01 -10.92
N LEU A 181 3.39 10.07 -11.00
CA LEU A 181 3.19 9.09 -9.95
C LEU A 181 4.39 8.12 -9.89
N HIS A 182 4.51 7.48 -8.74
CA HIS A 182 5.47 6.40 -8.51
C HIS A 182 4.77 5.32 -7.68
N ILE A 183 5.40 4.16 -7.51
CA ILE A 183 4.78 3.01 -6.82
C ILE A 183 4.25 3.32 -5.40
N GLY A 184 4.87 4.28 -4.68
CA GLY A 184 4.32 4.77 -3.41
C GLY A 184 2.93 5.41 -3.53
N HIS A 185 2.67 6.17 -4.59
CA HIS A 185 1.35 6.74 -4.89
C HIS A 185 0.36 5.65 -5.34
N VAL A 186 0.84 4.66 -6.10
CA VAL A 186 0.03 3.51 -6.52
C VAL A 186 -0.56 2.80 -5.30
N LYS A 187 0.23 2.60 -4.24
CA LYS A 187 -0.30 2.04 -2.98
C LYS A 187 -1.45 2.87 -2.41
N ALA A 188 -1.27 4.18 -2.29
CA ALA A 188 -2.29 5.06 -1.71
C ALA A 188 -3.57 5.05 -2.55
N CYS A 189 -3.44 5.09 -3.87
CA CYS A 189 -4.54 5.02 -4.82
C CYS A 189 -5.27 3.67 -4.74
N MET A 190 -4.54 2.55 -4.87
CA MET A 190 -5.11 1.19 -4.79
C MET A 190 -5.79 0.93 -3.44
N LEU A 191 -5.21 1.39 -2.34
CA LEU A 191 -5.82 1.22 -1.02
C LEU A 191 -7.11 2.02 -0.89
N SER A 192 -7.14 3.25 -1.42
CA SER A 192 -8.36 4.06 -1.44
C SER A 192 -9.46 3.43 -2.31
N ALA A 193 -9.08 2.89 -3.47
CA ALA A 193 -9.99 2.15 -4.35
C ALA A 193 -10.49 0.85 -3.70
N TYR A 194 -9.59 0.05 -3.13
CA TYR A 194 -9.92 -1.20 -2.44
C TYR A 194 -10.96 -0.99 -1.34
N PHE A 195 -10.79 0.01 -0.48
CA PHE A 195 -11.75 0.30 0.57
C PHE A 195 -13.07 0.87 0.05
N ALA A 196 -13.05 1.67 -1.02
CA ALA A 196 -14.30 2.07 -1.65
C ALA A 196 -15.05 0.85 -2.20
N GLU A 197 -14.38 -0.02 -2.95
CA GLU A 197 -14.99 -1.23 -3.54
C GLU A 197 -15.49 -2.22 -2.49
N SER A 198 -14.67 -2.51 -1.47
CA SER A 198 -14.99 -3.46 -0.39
C SER A 198 -16.22 -3.03 0.43
N TYR A 199 -16.51 -1.74 0.44
CA TYR A 199 -17.65 -1.16 1.13
C TYR A 199 -18.75 -0.67 0.18
N ALA A 200 -18.74 -1.08 -1.11
CA ALA A 200 -19.68 -0.62 -2.13
C ALA A 200 -19.85 0.92 -2.17
N GLY A 201 -18.76 1.61 -1.86
CA GLY A 201 -18.66 3.05 -1.69
C GLY A 201 -18.08 3.75 -2.92
N LYS A 202 -17.48 4.91 -2.67
CA LYS A 202 -16.97 5.82 -3.72
C LYS A 202 -15.53 6.22 -3.43
N MET A 203 -14.70 6.22 -4.46
CA MET A 203 -13.35 6.78 -4.40
C MET A 203 -13.29 8.04 -5.25
N LEU A 204 -12.93 9.17 -4.64
CA LEU A 204 -12.73 10.45 -5.32
C LEU A 204 -11.27 10.60 -5.78
N LEU A 205 -11.06 11.30 -6.90
CA LEU A 205 -9.76 11.84 -7.27
C LEU A 205 -9.79 13.35 -7.08
N ARG A 206 -8.95 13.88 -6.18
CA ARG A 206 -8.82 15.32 -6.00
C ARG A 206 -7.41 15.77 -6.34
N PHE A 207 -7.24 16.64 -7.31
CA PHE A 207 -5.95 17.30 -7.51
C PHE A 207 -5.75 18.33 -6.41
N ASP A 208 -4.73 18.12 -5.57
CA ASP A 208 -4.43 19.04 -4.48
C ASP A 208 -3.53 20.17 -4.99
N ASP A 209 -4.17 21.09 -5.71
CA ASP A 209 -3.55 22.19 -6.45
C ASP A 209 -3.50 23.49 -5.60
N THR A 210 -2.83 23.45 -4.45
CA THR A 210 -2.71 24.62 -3.54
C THR A 210 -1.42 25.41 -3.69
N ASN A 211 -0.53 25.00 -4.60
CA ASN A 211 0.79 25.57 -4.76
C ASN A 211 1.12 25.84 -6.24
N PRO A 212 0.78 27.04 -6.74
CA PRO A 212 0.92 27.38 -8.17
C PRO A 212 2.38 27.33 -8.66
N SER A 213 3.36 27.42 -7.76
CA SER A 213 4.79 27.33 -8.11
C SER A 213 5.27 25.94 -8.54
N LYS A 214 4.52 24.88 -8.23
CA LYS A 214 4.95 23.49 -8.46
C LYS A 214 4.13 22.75 -9.50
N GLU A 215 2.97 23.29 -9.86
CA GLU A 215 1.94 22.56 -10.57
C GLU A 215 2.03 22.78 -12.08
N LYS A 216 1.69 21.74 -12.83
CA LYS A 216 1.59 21.82 -14.30
C LYS A 216 0.48 20.90 -14.79
N GLY A 217 -0.30 21.38 -15.77
CA GLY A 217 -1.39 20.59 -16.37
C GLY A 217 -0.93 19.26 -16.97
N GLU A 218 0.32 19.19 -17.48
CA GLU A 218 0.91 17.94 -17.99
C GLU A 218 0.93 16.79 -16.97
N TYR A 219 0.99 17.10 -15.68
CA TYR A 219 1.00 16.09 -14.62
C TYR A 219 -0.40 15.57 -14.30
N GLU A 220 -1.45 16.38 -14.46
CA GLU A 220 -2.84 15.92 -14.28
C GLU A 220 -3.20 14.86 -15.33
N ASP A 221 -2.86 15.13 -16.60
CA ASP A 221 -3.08 14.19 -17.71
C ASP A 221 -2.31 12.87 -17.50
N ALA A 222 -1.07 12.96 -17.03
CA ALA A 222 -0.25 11.79 -16.72
C ALA A 222 -0.85 10.97 -15.57
N ILE A 223 -1.29 11.61 -14.49
CA ILE A 223 -1.95 10.96 -13.36
C ILE A 223 -3.23 10.23 -13.82
N LEU A 224 -4.08 10.88 -14.62
CA LEU A 224 -5.29 10.26 -15.15
C LEU A 224 -4.99 9.09 -16.09
N LYS A 225 -3.89 9.15 -16.83
CA LYS A 225 -3.41 8.04 -17.66
C LYS A 225 -2.93 6.87 -16.81
N ASP A 226 -2.17 7.13 -15.75
CA ASP A 226 -1.66 6.12 -14.83
C ASP A 226 -2.82 5.41 -14.10
N LEU A 227 -3.84 6.15 -13.64
CA LEU A 227 -5.03 5.58 -13.02
C LEU A 227 -5.80 4.64 -13.97
N ARG A 228 -5.96 5.06 -15.24
CA ARG A 228 -6.56 4.19 -16.27
C ARG A 228 -5.74 2.92 -16.52
N ALA A 229 -4.42 3.01 -16.52
CA ALA A 229 -3.54 1.85 -16.66
C ALA A 229 -3.64 0.89 -15.46
N LEU A 230 -3.89 1.42 -14.26
CA LEU A 230 -4.19 0.65 -13.06
C LEU A 230 -5.64 0.13 -13.01
N GLN A 231 -6.45 0.41 -14.04
CA GLN A 231 -7.88 0.08 -14.09
C GLN A 231 -8.70 0.69 -12.94
N ILE A 232 -8.24 1.80 -12.38
CA ILE A 232 -8.93 2.55 -11.33
C ILE A 232 -9.69 3.70 -11.97
N THR A 233 -11.01 3.72 -11.79
CA THR A 233 -11.88 4.81 -12.26
C THR A 233 -12.44 5.56 -11.05
N PRO A 234 -12.05 6.83 -10.82
CA PRO A 234 -12.62 7.60 -9.72
C PRO A 234 -14.10 7.92 -9.97
N HIS A 235 -14.88 7.97 -8.91
CA HIS A 235 -16.31 8.34 -8.95
C HIS A 235 -16.52 9.80 -9.38
N LYS A 236 -15.62 10.68 -8.96
CA LYS A 236 -15.58 12.11 -9.31
C LYS A 236 -14.13 12.59 -9.33
N VAL A 237 -13.84 13.49 -10.25
CA VAL A 237 -12.60 14.27 -10.28
C VAL A 237 -12.91 15.69 -9.83
N SER A 238 -12.07 16.26 -8.97
CA SER A 238 -12.17 17.63 -8.47
C SER A 238 -10.78 18.25 -8.27
N HIS A 239 -10.76 19.56 -8.04
CA HIS A 239 -9.57 20.33 -7.72
C HIS A 239 -9.77 21.05 -6.39
N THR A 240 -8.73 21.15 -5.55
CA THR A 240 -8.82 21.98 -4.35
C THR A 240 -9.12 23.44 -4.72
N SER A 241 -8.63 23.91 -5.87
CA SER A 241 -8.87 25.25 -6.39
C SER A 241 -10.32 25.56 -6.76
N ASP A 242 -11.15 24.53 -7.00
CA ASP A 242 -12.61 24.68 -7.18
C ASP A 242 -13.26 25.33 -5.95
N HIS A 243 -12.63 25.20 -4.78
CA HIS A 243 -13.14 25.63 -3.48
C HIS A 243 -12.48 26.90 -2.92
N PHE A 244 -11.62 27.58 -3.69
CA PHE A 244 -10.86 28.72 -3.18
C PHE A 244 -11.73 29.89 -2.69
N ALA A 245 -12.87 30.15 -3.33
CA ALA A 245 -13.76 31.23 -2.92
C ALA A 245 -14.36 30.97 -1.53
N GLU A 246 -14.83 29.75 -1.30
CA GLU A 246 -15.37 29.29 -0.02
C GLU A 246 -14.27 29.22 1.03
N LEU A 247 -13.07 28.76 0.68
CA LEU A 247 -11.92 28.72 1.58
C LEU A 247 -11.50 30.12 2.06
N LEU A 248 -11.54 31.14 1.20
CA LEU A 248 -11.30 32.54 1.61
C LEU A 248 -12.38 33.03 2.58
N THR A 249 -13.63 32.63 2.37
CA THR A 249 -14.74 32.96 3.30
C THR A 249 -14.51 32.31 4.67
N VAL A 250 -14.08 31.05 4.69
CA VAL A 250 -13.69 30.35 5.92
C VAL A 250 -12.52 31.06 6.59
N ALA A 251 -11.50 31.46 5.85
CA ALA A 251 -10.34 32.17 6.38
C ALA A 251 -10.73 33.50 7.06
N THR A 252 -11.57 34.31 6.40
CA THR A 252 -12.11 35.54 7.01
C THR A 252 -12.88 35.22 8.30
N SER A 253 -13.75 34.20 8.29
CA SER A 253 -14.50 33.78 9.48
C SER A 253 -13.59 33.31 10.63
N MET A 254 -12.46 32.67 10.32
CA MET A 254 -11.48 32.27 11.33
C MET A 254 -10.84 33.47 12.02
N LEU A 255 -10.55 34.56 11.30
CA LEU A 255 -10.03 35.81 11.89
C LEU A 255 -11.08 36.46 12.79
N GLU A 256 -12.33 36.55 12.33
CA GLU A 256 -13.46 37.11 13.09
C GLU A 256 -13.71 36.35 14.40
N LYS A 257 -13.59 35.02 14.37
CA LYS A 257 -13.75 34.15 15.55
C LYS A 257 -12.50 34.08 16.44
N GLY A 258 -11.42 34.77 16.08
CA GLY A 258 -10.15 34.71 16.81
C GLY A 258 -9.44 33.36 16.75
N LEU A 259 -9.77 32.51 15.77
CA LEU A 259 -9.15 31.20 15.52
C LEU A 259 -7.87 31.29 14.69
N ALA A 260 -7.57 32.47 14.15
CA ALA A 260 -6.36 32.76 13.39
C ALA A 260 -5.93 34.21 13.60
N PHE A 261 -4.71 34.53 13.16
CA PHE A 261 -4.17 35.88 13.14
C PHE A 261 -3.22 36.06 11.95
N ILE A 262 -2.94 37.30 11.57
CA ILE A 262 -1.95 37.66 10.55
C ILE A 262 -0.62 37.97 11.23
N ASP A 263 0.44 37.37 10.72
CA ASP A 263 1.80 37.47 11.25
C ASP A 263 2.72 38.13 10.21
N PRO A 264 3.07 39.41 10.37
CA PRO A 264 4.03 40.12 9.51
C PRO A 264 5.49 39.85 9.89
N SER A 265 5.78 39.08 10.96
CA SER A 265 7.16 38.77 11.35
C SER A 265 7.90 38.01 10.23
N PRO A 266 9.20 38.24 10.01
CA PRO A 266 9.99 37.47 9.07
C PRO A 266 9.97 35.96 9.35
N GLN A 267 10.07 35.14 8.30
CA GLN A 267 9.97 33.68 8.42
C GLN A 267 11.01 33.07 9.40
N GLU A 268 12.23 33.61 9.45
CA GLU A 268 13.26 33.16 10.38
C GLU A 268 12.87 33.41 11.84
N GLU A 269 12.29 34.57 12.13
CA GLU A 269 11.79 34.92 13.47
C GLU A 269 10.62 34.02 13.87
N GLN A 270 9.66 33.81 12.96
CA GLN A 270 8.56 32.87 13.17
C GLN A 270 9.08 31.46 13.49
N GLY A 271 10.07 30.99 12.74
CA GLY A 271 10.73 29.71 12.96
C GLY A 271 11.41 29.62 14.32
N ALA A 272 12.17 30.66 14.70
CA ALA A 272 12.85 30.73 15.98
C ALA A 272 11.88 30.71 17.18
N LEU A 273 10.78 31.47 17.10
CA LEU A 273 9.74 31.48 18.14
C LEU A 273 9.04 30.13 18.27
N ARG A 274 8.71 29.47 17.15
CA ARG A 274 8.12 28.12 17.14
C ARG A 274 9.04 27.05 17.73
N MET A 275 10.36 27.17 17.51
CA MET A 275 11.35 26.28 18.12
C MET A 275 11.49 26.52 19.62
N LYS A 276 11.41 27.78 20.06
CA LYS A 276 11.41 28.18 21.47
C LYS A 276 10.06 27.99 22.18
N ARG A 277 9.02 27.57 21.45
CA ARG A 277 7.63 27.41 21.94
C ARG A 277 7.04 28.70 22.52
N LEU A 278 7.34 29.82 21.88
CA LEU A 278 6.87 31.15 22.25
C LEU A 278 5.83 31.65 21.24
N PRO A 279 4.80 32.41 21.69
CA PRO A 279 3.83 33.01 20.79
C PRO A 279 4.47 34.08 19.90
N SER A 280 3.91 34.31 18.71
CA SER A 280 4.22 35.51 17.93
C SER A 280 3.79 36.77 18.69
N PRO A 281 4.55 37.88 18.62
CA PRO A 281 4.10 39.18 19.13
C PRO A 281 2.74 39.61 18.57
N HIS A 282 2.41 39.18 17.35
CA HIS A 282 1.18 39.52 16.64
C HIS A 282 0.00 38.59 16.96
N ARG A 283 0.22 37.54 17.76
CA ARG A 283 -0.84 36.60 18.18
C ARG A 283 -2.00 37.30 18.90
N GLY A 284 -1.73 38.42 19.57
CA GLY A 284 -2.71 39.22 20.31
C GLY A 284 -3.38 40.34 19.52
N ALA A 285 -3.15 40.47 18.21
CA ALA A 285 -3.75 41.53 17.38
C ALA A 285 -5.29 41.48 17.41
N SER A 286 -5.92 42.64 17.29
CA SER A 286 -7.39 42.75 17.27
C SER A 286 -7.98 42.15 15.99
N VAL A 287 -9.28 41.87 16.00
CA VAL A 287 -9.97 41.35 14.81
C VAL A 287 -9.88 42.34 13.65
N GLU A 288 -10.03 43.63 13.92
CA GLU A 288 -9.99 44.70 12.93
C GLU A 288 -8.62 44.78 12.26
N GLU A 289 -7.55 44.68 13.04
CA GLU A 289 -6.18 44.69 12.49
C GLU A 289 -5.90 43.47 11.63
N ASN A 290 -6.33 42.30 12.08
CA ASN A 290 -6.19 41.07 11.32
C ASN A 290 -6.96 41.14 9.99
N LEU A 291 -8.18 41.68 9.99
CA LEU A 291 -8.98 41.84 8.77
C LEU A 291 -8.37 42.88 7.81
N ARG A 292 -7.80 43.97 8.34
CA ARG A 292 -7.05 44.95 7.53
C ARG A 292 -5.87 44.28 6.81
N LEU A 293 -5.00 43.61 7.56
CA LEU A 293 -3.83 42.94 6.99
C LEU A 293 -4.23 41.79 6.05
N TRP A 294 -5.34 41.11 6.31
CA TRP A 294 -5.87 40.09 5.42
C TRP A 294 -6.33 40.66 4.07
N ALA A 295 -6.93 41.86 4.07
CA ALA A 295 -7.26 42.57 2.83
C ALA A 295 -5.98 42.96 2.05
N GLU A 296 -4.95 43.45 2.75
CA GLU A 296 -3.63 43.75 2.17
C GLU A 296 -2.98 42.51 1.55
N MET A 297 -3.05 41.35 2.22
CA MET A 297 -2.58 40.07 1.69
C MET A 297 -3.33 39.67 0.41
N GLN A 298 -4.65 39.74 0.39
CA GLN A 298 -5.46 39.41 -0.79
C GLN A 298 -5.19 40.35 -1.97
N ALA A 299 -4.94 41.64 -1.70
CA ALA A 299 -4.53 42.63 -2.68
C ALA A 299 -3.06 42.48 -3.13
N ALA A 300 -2.28 41.67 -2.41
CA ALA A 300 -0.84 41.53 -2.57
C ALA A 300 -0.08 42.87 -2.56
N SER A 301 -0.46 43.75 -1.63
CA SER A 301 0.28 45.00 -1.39
C SER A 301 1.67 44.73 -0.81
N GLU A 302 2.52 45.75 -0.75
CA GLU A 302 3.87 45.60 -0.18
C GLU A 302 3.85 45.13 1.29
N GLU A 303 2.84 45.55 2.06
CA GLU A 303 2.62 45.09 3.43
C GLU A 303 2.08 43.65 3.44
N GLY A 304 1.07 43.37 2.61
CA GLY A 304 0.47 42.04 2.50
C GLY A 304 1.47 40.95 2.07
N LEU A 305 2.42 41.27 1.21
CA LEU A 305 3.47 40.34 0.75
C LEU A 305 4.42 39.90 1.87
N LYS A 306 4.54 40.67 2.95
CA LYS A 306 5.37 40.35 4.13
C LYS A 306 4.60 39.50 5.14
N CYS A 307 3.28 39.38 4.97
CA CYS A 307 2.39 38.73 5.93
C CYS A 307 2.12 37.25 5.60
N CYS A 308 1.82 36.46 6.63
CA CYS A 308 1.17 35.17 6.48
C CYS A 308 0.02 35.03 7.49
N MET A 309 -0.96 34.18 7.20
CA MET A 309 -2.01 33.85 8.17
C MET A 309 -1.60 32.60 8.93
N ARG A 310 -1.77 32.63 10.25
CA ARG A 310 -1.46 31.50 11.14
C ARG A 310 -2.70 31.09 11.95
N ALA A 311 -2.90 29.79 12.10
CA ALA A 311 -3.92 29.27 13.01
C ALA A 311 -3.50 29.57 14.46
N LYS A 312 -4.48 29.86 15.32
CA LYS A 312 -4.29 30.16 16.74
C LYS A 312 -4.63 28.92 17.56
N ILE A 313 -3.65 28.02 17.69
CA ILE A 313 -3.80 26.71 18.34
C ILE A 313 -3.08 26.76 19.70
N ASP A 314 -1.85 26.26 19.78
CA ASP A 314 -1.05 26.26 21.01
C ASP A 314 0.45 26.43 20.70
N PRO A 315 1.04 27.61 20.97
CA PRO A 315 2.47 27.85 20.76
C PRO A 315 3.35 26.99 21.68
N GLY A 316 2.83 26.53 22.83
CA GLY A 316 3.53 25.74 23.84
C GLY A 316 3.57 24.23 23.58
N SER A 317 2.76 23.75 22.62
CA SER A 317 2.52 22.32 22.38
C SER A 317 3.80 21.52 22.16
N ASP A 318 3.87 20.32 22.75
CA ASP A 318 4.92 19.35 22.45
C ASP A 318 4.89 18.92 20.98
N ASN A 319 3.70 18.81 20.39
CA ASN A 319 3.52 18.57 18.97
C ASN A 319 3.75 19.85 18.16
N GLY A 320 4.82 19.87 17.37
CA GLY A 320 5.24 21.02 16.56
C GLY A 320 4.27 21.44 15.45
N SER A 321 3.38 20.54 15.01
CA SER A 321 2.34 20.84 14.01
C SER A 321 1.26 21.77 14.57
N LEU A 322 1.05 21.76 15.89
CA LEU A 322 0.06 22.57 16.60
C LEU A 322 0.61 23.95 17.03
N ARG A 323 1.89 24.22 16.83
CA ARG A 323 2.52 25.50 17.23
C ARG A 323 2.20 26.62 16.24
N ASP A 324 0.97 27.10 16.33
CA ASP A 324 0.37 28.17 15.52
C ASP A 324 0.81 28.07 14.04
N PRO A 325 0.44 27.00 13.32
CA PRO A 325 0.94 26.73 11.97
C PRO A 325 0.45 27.77 10.96
N THR A 326 1.27 28.06 9.96
CA THR A 326 0.88 28.88 8.80
C THR A 326 -0.20 28.18 7.99
N ILE A 327 -1.26 28.90 7.65
CA ILE A 327 -2.44 28.38 6.94
C ILE A 327 -2.74 29.13 5.64
N TYR A 328 -2.27 30.37 5.46
CA TYR A 328 -2.23 31.06 4.17
C TYR A 328 -0.91 31.80 3.97
N ARG A 329 -0.50 31.89 2.70
CA ARG A 329 0.68 32.65 2.25
C ARG A 329 0.41 33.37 0.94
N CYS A 330 1.09 34.50 0.73
CA CYS A 330 1.07 35.19 -0.55
C CYS A 330 1.92 34.43 -1.59
N ASN A 331 1.44 34.36 -2.83
CA ASN A 331 2.19 33.86 -3.97
C ASN A 331 1.71 34.58 -5.24
N LEU A 332 2.64 35.21 -5.96
CA LEU A 332 2.32 35.98 -7.17
C LEU A 332 2.32 35.14 -8.43
N ILE A 333 2.76 33.87 -8.37
CA ILE A 333 2.77 32.98 -9.52
C ILE A 333 1.32 32.66 -9.91
N PRO A 334 0.92 32.87 -11.18
CA PRO A 334 -0.41 32.54 -11.65
C PRO A 334 -0.70 31.03 -11.50
N HIS A 335 -1.90 30.71 -11.03
CA HIS A 335 -2.35 29.34 -10.86
C HIS A 335 -2.70 28.67 -12.20
N ASN A 336 -2.48 27.37 -12.34
CA ASN A 336 -2.75 26.64 -13.58
C ASN A 336 -4.24 26.72 -13.99
N GLN A 337 -5.16 26.53 -13.04
CA GLN A 337 -6.62 26.61 -13.22
C GLN A 337 -7.14 28.05 -13.06
N THR A 338 -6.98 28.66 -11.88
CA THR A 338 -7.60 29.96 -11.53
C THR A 338 -6.82 31.19 -12.01
N LYS A 339 -5.70 31.01 -12.71
CA LYS A 339 -4.85 32.08 -13.25
C LYS A 339 -4.48 33.11 -12.19
N ASP A 340 -4.70 34.39 -12.46
CA ASP A 340 -4.34 35.51 -11.60
C ASP A 340 -5.41 35.90 -10.56
N LYS A 341 -6.50 35.15 -10.48
CA LYS A 341 -7.67 35.49 -9.64
C LYS A 341 -7.31 35.62 -8.14
N TYR A 342 -6.35 34.84 -7.66
CA TYR A 342 -5.97 34.79 -6.26
C TYR A 342 -4.48 35.08 -6.08
N LYS A 343 -4.14 35.82 -5.01
CA LYS A 343 -2.76 36.12 -4.62
C LYS A 343 -2.35 35.51 -3.28
N VAL A 344 -3.31 34.94 -2.57
CA VAL A 344 -3.10 34.18 -1.34
C VAL A 344 -3.54 32.74 -1.57
N TYR A 345 -2.75 31.79 -1.06
CA TYR A 345 -2.99 30.36 -1.24
C TYR A 345 -2.96 29.65 0.11
N PRO A 346 -3.94 28.76 0.37
CA PRO A 346 -4.00 28.02 1.61
C PRO A 346 -2.90 26.95 1.68
N THR A 347 -2.61 26.46 2.88
CA THR A 347 -1.73 25.30 3.05
C THR A 347 -2.51 23.99 3.00
N TYR A 348 -1.82 22.92 2.60
CA TYR A 348 -2.32 21.54 2.63
C TYR A 348 -3.02 21.19 3.95
N ASP A 349 -2.41 21.57 5.07
CA ASP A 349 -2.90 21.23 6.40
C ASP A 349 -4.25 21.91 6.75
N LEU A 350 -4.53 23.08 6.16
CA LEU A 350 -5.82 23.77 6.30
C LEU A 350 -6.87 23.15 5.36
N VAL A 351 -6.54 22.99 4.08
CA VAL A 351 -7.54 22.61 3.06
C VAL A 351 -8.02 21.17 3.21
N CYS A 352 -7.13 20.25 3.60
CA CYS A 352 -7.47 18.84 3.64
C CYS A 352 -8.69 18.53 4.51
N PRO A 353 -8.77 18.95 5.79
CA PRO A 353 -9.95 18.68 6.61
C PRO A 353 -11.22 19.36 6.09
N ILE A 354 -11.10 20.57 5.53
CA ILE A 354 -12.24 21.34 5.02
C ILE A 354 -12.83 20.67 3.77
N VAL A 355 -11.98 20.41 2.77
CA VAL A 355 -12.44 19.88 1.48
C VAL A 355 -12.83 18.41 1.61
N ASP A 356 -12.12 17.61 2.43
CA ASP A 356 -12.58 16.25 2.75
C ASP A 356 -14.00 16.27 3.36
N ALA A 357 -14.28 17.21 4.28
CA ALA A 357 -15.62 17.36 4.86
C ALA A 357 -16.67 17.71 3.79
N TRP A 358 -16.41 18.73 2.96
CA TRP A 358 -17.31 19.22 1.91
C TRP A 358 -17.58 18.21 0.80
N GLU A 359 -16.58 17.42 0.40
CA GLU A 359 -16.74 16.40 -0.63
C GLU A 359 -17.35 15.09 -0.11
N GLY A 360 -17.68 15.03 1.19
CA GLY A 360 -18.30 13.85 1.77
C GLY A 360 -17.33 12.70 2.06
N VAL A 361 -16.00 12.94 2.04
CA VAL A 361 -15.00 11.93 2.41
C VAL A 361 -15.26 11.41 3.83
N THR A 362 -15.49 10.12 3.98
CA THR A 362 -15.67 9.48 5.29
C THR A 362 -14.34 9.04 5.90
N HIS A 363 -13.43 8.56 5.05
CA HIS A 363 -12.17 7.97 5.44
C HIS A 363 -11.04 8.55 4.61
N ALA A 364 -10.17 9.29 5.29
CA ALA A 364 -9.03 9.96 4.75
C ALA A 364 -7.77 9.10 4.94
N LEU A 365 -7.42 8.31 3.93
CA LEU A 365 -6.23 7.47 3.95
C LEU A 365 -4.98 8.31 3.74
N ARG A 366 -3.98 8.13 4.61
CA ARG A 366 -2.73 8.90 4.61
C ARG A 366 -1.53 8.08 5.07
N ASP A 367 -0.33 8.48 4.65
CA ASP A 367 0.90 7.85 5.13
C ASP A 367 1.13 8.20 6.62
N ARG A 368 1.52 7.21 7.42
CA ARG A 368 1.84 7.37 8.85
C ARG A 368 2.96 8.36 9.13
N GLN A 369 3.81 8.67 8.14
CA GLN A 369 4.82 9.73 8.28
C GLN A 369 4.23 11.11 8.61
N TYR A 370 2.94 11.30 8.42
CA TYR A 370 2.24 12.54 8.72
C TYR A 370 1.44 12.47 10.02
N SER A 371 1.64 11.44 10.86
CA SER A 371 0.83 11.23 12.07
C SER A 371 0.85 12.44 13.02
N ASP A 372 1.96 13.17 13.07
CA ASP A 372 2.07 14.38 13.91
C ASP A 372 1.04 15.47 13.50
N ARG A 373 0.54 15.43 12.26
CA ARG A 373 -0.47 16.36 11.73
C ARG A 373 -1.89 15.85 11.89
N ASP A 374 -2.10 14.66 12.46
CA ASP A 374 -3.45 14.11 12.67
C ASP A 374 -4.21 14.96 13.70
N ALA A 375 -3.54 15.34 14.80
CA ALA A 375 -4.08 16.26 15.79
C ALA A 375 -4.43 17.64 15.20
N GLN A 376 -3.63 18.11 14.24
CA GLN A 376 -3.87 19.38 13.55
C GLN A 376 -5.13 19.30 12.67
N TYR A 377 -5.29 18.19 11.92
CA TYR A 377 -6.47 17.92 11.11
C TYR A 377 -7.74 17.86 11.97
N GLU A 378 -7.70 17.13 13.09
CA GLU A 378 -8.80 17.08 14.06
C GLU A 378 -9.12 18.44 14.68
N TRP A 379 -8.12 19.26 14.97
CA TRP A 379 -8.32 20.61 15.49
C TRP A 379 -9.14 21.45 14.50
N PHE A 380 -8.81 21.44 13.21
CA PHE A 380 -9.59 22.17 12.20
C PHE A 380 -11.03 21.66 12.11
N GLN A 381 -11.24 20.34 12.13
CA GLN A 381 -12.59 19.77 12.12
C GLN A 381 -13.44 20.29 13.29
N LYS A 382 -12.87 20.32 14.50
CA LYS A 382 -13.57 20.81 15.70
C LYS A 382 -13.77 22.33 15.67
N ALA A 383 -12.71 23.09 15.39
CA ALA A 383 -12.73 24.56 15.40
C ALA A 383 -13.70 25.14 14.35
N LEU A 384 -13.82 24.47 13.21
CA LEU A 384 -14.70 24.87 12.10
C LEU A 384 -16.05 24.13 12.10
N GLN A 385 -16.29 23.25 13.09
CA GLN A 385 -17.51 22.44 13.21
C GLN A 385 -17.83 21.65 11.93
N LEU A 386 -16.79 21.06 11.34
CA LEU A 386 -16.90 20.26 10.13
C LEU A 386 -17.47 18.87 10.44
N ARG A 387 -18.07 18.25 9.42
CA ARG A 387 -18.39 16.83 9.47
C ARG A 387 -17.11 16.03 9.73
N GLU A 388 -17.19 15.08 10.66
CA GLU A 388 -16.06 14.22 10.99
C GLU A 388 -15.65 13.33 9.81
N VAL A 389 -14.33 13.29 9.60
CA VAL A 389 -13.62 12.45 8.64
C VAL A 389 -12.57 11.66 9.42
N HIS A 390 -12.62 10.34 9.32
CA HIS A 390 -11.69 9.46 10.00
C HIS A 390 -10.36 9.40 9.25
N LEU A 391 -9.26 9.71 9.93
CA LEU A 391 -7.92 9.50 9.38
C LEU A 391 -7.51 8.04 9.51
N TRP A 392 -7.08 7.43 8.40
CA TRP A 392 -6.58 6.06 8.38
C TRP A 392 -5.13 6.02 7.90
N GLY A 393 -4.22 5.75 8.85
CA GLY A 393 -2.78 5.79 8.60
C GLY A 393 -2.23 4.46 8.07
N PHE A 394 -1.60 4.46 6.90
CA PHE A 394 -0.87 3.30 6.36
C PHE A 394 0.64 3.54 6.29
N SER A 395 1.44 2.48 6.44
CA SER A 395 2.89 2.60 6.36
C SER A 395 3.34 2.84 4.91
N ARG A 396 4.32 3.73 4.72
CA ARG A 396 5.01 3.87 3.42
C ARG A 396 5.56 2.53 2.93
N ILE A 397 5.52 2.29 1.61
CA ILE A 397 6.31 1.22 0.99
C ILE A 397 7.70 1.73 0.69
N ASN A 398 8.72 0.93 0.99
CA ASN A 398 10.08 1.12 0.52
C ASN A 398 10.52 -0.15 -0.22
N PHE A 399 11.22 0.01 -1.32
CA PHE A 399 11.77 -1.08 -2.10
C PHE A 399 13.29 -1.07 -1.96
N VAL A 400 13.89 -2.26 -1.92
CA VAL A 400 15.35 -2.42 -1.96
C VAL A 400 15.83 -2.05 -3.36
N ARG A 401 16.97 -1.35 -3.47
CA ARG A 401 17.61 -0.91 -4.73
C ARG A 401 16.85 0.13 -5.56
N THR A 402 15.86 0.83 -5.02
CA THR A 402 15.21 1.97 -5.71
C THR A 402 14.91 3.13 -4.77
N LEU A 403 14.72 4.32 -5.34
CA LEU A 403 14.44 5.56 -4.63
C LEU A 403 13.02 6.02 -4.97
N LEU A 404 12.21 6.33 -3.95
CA LEU A 404 10.82 6.78 -4.14
C LEU A 404 10.61 8.27 -3.86
N SER A 405 11.64 8.98 -3.41
CA SER A 405 11.52 10.42 -3.19
C SER A 405 11.46 11.15 -4.52
N LYS A 406 10.38 11.93 -4.73
CA LYS A 406 10.19 12.79 -5.91
C LYS A 406 11.41 13.66 -6.23
N ARG A 407 12.04 14.27 -5.21
CA ARG A 407 13.26 15.07 -5.37
C ARG A 407 14.43 14.25 -5.93
N LYS A 408 14.60 13.00 -5.47
CA LYS A 408 15.66 12.11 -5.94
C LYS A 408 15.36 11.58 -7.34
N LEU A 409 14.10 11.26 -7.64
CA LEU A 409 13.67 10.82 -8.96
C LEU A 409 13.84 11.92 -10.03
N GLN A 410 13.45 13.17 -9.70
CA GLN A 410 13.70 14.34 -10.57
C GLN A 410 15.20 14.62 -10.79
N TRP A 411 16.05 14.26 -9.81
CA TRP A 411 17.49 14.37 -9.97
C TRP A 411 18.03 13.31 -10.94
N LEU A 412 17.51 12.07 -10.88
CA LEU A 412 17.87 10.99 -11.80
C LEU A 412 17.44 11.27 -13.24
N THR A 413 16.33 11.98 -13.47
CA THR A 413 15.87 12.32 -14.83
C THR A 413 16.74 13.39 -15.52
N LYS A 414 17.81 13.87 -14.89
CA LYS A 414 18.74 14.81 -15.51
C LYS A 414 19.62 14.06 -16.54
N PRO A 415 19.89 14.64 -17.72
CA PRO A 415 20.58 13.96 -18.83
C PRO A 415 21.97 13.40 -18.53
N SER A 416 22.62 13.86 -17.45
CA SER A 416 23.97 13.42 -17.06
C SER A 416 23.99 12.17 -16.17
N ILE A 417 22.83 11.61 -15.81
CA ILE A 417 22.72 10.53 -14.81
C ILE A 417 21.84 9.36 -15.27
N ALA A 418 20.80 9.62 -16.09
CA ALA A 418 19.85 8.61 -16.57
C ALA A 418 20.43 7.66 -17.61
#